data_AF-A0A8X8VX22-F1
#
_entry.id   AF-A0A8X8VX22-F1
#
_cell.length_a   1.000
_cell.length_b   1.000
_cell.length_c   1.000
_cell.angle_alpha   90.00
_cell.angle_beta   90.00
_cell.angle_gamma   90.00
#
_symmetry.space_group_name_H-M   'P 1'
#
loop_
_entity.id
_entity.type
_entity.pdbx_description
1 polymer ?
#
loop_
_entity_poly.entity_id
_entity_poly.type
_entity_poly.pdbx_seq_one_letter_code
_entity_poly.pdbx_strand_id
1 'polypeptide(L)'
;MLSSSRFSFSSDPLNLDWHHADPPLVWRQDPIVARVGDFVVVAGGGCDFGDEPLAVEIYDLKTRAWRFCDSMPGNIRDSPASSWLSIAVAAEKLIVAEKSSGQMHSFDPETNSWCGPFDLRIGEAKSIIDYSIGCSNNSLIVVALCRIKNVERVKIWRGVGDEFECEEIGEMPLEYVAKLKSDSLGECNSINVRVGGNIVYVYSDMWNVEEVVACELWAAVGVGGGA
;
A
#
# COMPACT_ATOMS: atom_id res chain seq x y z
N MET A 1 11.37 -5.73 11.94
CA MET A 1 11.53 -7.13 12.38
C MET A 1 10.54 -7.37 13.51
N LEU A 2 9.56 -8.27 13.34
CA LEU A 2 8.67 -8.65 14.44
C LEU A 2 9.42 -9.66 15.32
N SER A 3 9.57 -9.34 16.61
CA SER A 3 10.23 -10.25 17.56
C SER A 3 9.29 -11.38 17.92
N SER A 4 9.81 -12.61 18.00
CA SER A 4 9.09 -13.77 18.53
C SER A 4 8.76 -13.66 20.03
N SER A 5 9.22 -12.60 20.70
CA SER A 5 9.00 -12.40 22.14
C SER A 5 7.79 -11.53 22.48
N ARG A 6 7.42 -10.58 21.61
CA ARG A 6 6.35 -9.60 21.90
C ARG A 6 5.89 -8.87 20.65
N PHE A 7 4.58 -8.64 20.55
CA PHE A 7 4.01 -7.68 19.60
C PHE A 7 3.77 -6.35 20.30
N SER A 8 4.23 -5.24 19.73
CA SER A 8 4.02 -3.90 20.30
C SER A 8 3.64 -2.91 19.23
N PHE A 9 2.62 -2.11 19.51
CA PHE A 9 2.09 -1.12 18.58
C PHE A 9 1.60 0.11 19.34
N SER A 10 1.59 1.25 18.67
CA SER A 10 0.95 2.48 19.15
C SER A 10 -0.08 2.94 18.13
N SER A 11 -1.22 3.42 18.64
CA SER A 11 -2.22 4.14 17.84
C SER A 11 -2.01 5.65 17.88
N ASP A 12 -1.13 6.14 18.77
CA ASP A 12 -0.70 7.52 18.84
C ASP A 12 0.49 7.74 17.89
N PRO A 13 0.41 8.68 16.92
CA PRO A 13 1.51 8.95 16.01
C PRO A 13 2.79 9.43 16.72
N LEU A 14 2.70 9.94 17.95
CA LEU A 14 3.85 10.36 18.75
C LEU A 14 4.45 9.22 19.59
N ASN A 15 3.86 8.02 19.55
CA ASN A 15 4.29 6.83 20.28
C ASN A 15 4.41 7.06 21.80
N LEU A 16 3.58 7.92 22.38
CA LEU A 16 3.59 8.20 23.82
C LEU A 16 3.05 7.01 24.62
N ASP A 17 2.07 6.31 24.05
CA ASP A 17 1.47 5.12 24.65
C ASP A 17 1.72 3.88 23.79
N TRP A 18 2.34 2.87 24.39
CA TRP A 18 2.61 1.59 23.75
C TRP A 18 1.67 0.50 24.27
N HIS A 19 1.02 -0.19 23.34
CA HIS A 19 0.32 -1.43 23.62
C HIS A 19 1.27 -2.59 23.45
N HIS A 20 1.18 -3.53 24.39
CA HIS A 20 1.97 -4.75 24.38
C HIS A 20 1.04 -5.96 24.38
N ALA A 21 1.25 -6.84 23.40
CA ALA A 21 0.50 -8.07 23.23
C ALA A 21 1.44 -9.25 23.07
N ASP A 22 0.87 -10.45 23.15
CA ASP A 22 1.59 -11.67 22.81
C ASP A 22 2.11 -11.59 21.37
N PRO A 23 3.26 -12.20 21.06
CA PRO A 23 3.82 -12.19 19.72
C PRO A 23 2.90 -12.90 18.72
N PRO A 24 3.01 -12.58 17.41
CA PRO A 24 2.45 -13.42 16.37
C PRO A 24 3.04 -14.84 16.46
N LEU A 25 2.26 -15.81 16.02
CA LEU A 25 2.59 -17.23 16.06
C LEU A 25 3.65 -17.59 15.01
N VAL A 26 3.70 -16.85 13.91
CA VAL A 26 4.69 -17.03 12.84
C VAL A 26 5.74 -15.92 12.89
N TRP A 27 7.02 -16.33 12.89
CA TRP A 27 8.14 -15.41 12.74
C TRP A 27 8.34 -15.04 11.27
N ARG A 28 8.54 -13.74 11.00
CA ARG A 28 8.61 -13.19 9.63
C ARG A 28 9.60 -12.04 9.54
N GLN A 29 10.34 -12.02 8.44
CA GLN A 29 11.07 -10.84 7.99
C GLN A 29 10.23 -10.06 6.98
N ASP A 30 10.15 -8.74 7.19
CA ASP A 30 9.49 -7.79 6.29
C ASP A 30 8.00 -8.07 5.96
N PRO A 31 7.13 -8.32 6.96
CA PRO A 31 5.70 -8.50 6.72
C PRO A 31 5.00 -7.17 6.41
N ILE A 32 3.88 -7.24 5.70
CA ILE A 32 2.92 -6.14 5.67
C ILE A 32 2.13 -6.12 6.99
N VAL A 33 1.88 -4.91 7.50
CA VAL A 33 1.11 -4.69 8.73
C VAL A 33 0.12 -3.56 8.49
N ALA A 34 -1.16 -3.82 8.76
CA ALA A 34 -2.23 -2.84 8.60
C ALA A 34 -3.26 -2.95 9.73
N ARG A 35 -3.86 -1.82 10.11
CA ARG A 35 -5.04 -1.80 10.95
C ARG A 35 -6.29 -1.70 10.07
N VAL A 36 -7.19 -2.66 10.19
CA VAL A 36 -8.48 -2.71 9.49
C VAL A 36 -9.57 -2.79 10.54
N GLY A 37 -10.31 -1.69 10.74
CA GLY A 37 -11.26 -1.57 11.85
C GLY A 37 -10.63 -1.87 13.21
N ASP A 38 -11.14 -2.91 13.87
CA ASP A 38 -10.69 -3.41 15.18
C ASP A 38 -9.64 -4.53 15.09
N PHE A 39 -9.08 -4.75 13.90
CA PHE A 39 -8.10 -5.80 13.65
C PHE A 39 -6.75 -5.21 13.25
N VAL A 40 -5.68 -5.84 13.70
CA VAL A 40 -4.34 -5.67 13.14
C VAL A 40 -4.02 -6.90 12.31
N VAL A 41 -3.86 -6.72 11.00
CA VAL A 41 -3.54 -7.77 10.05
C VAL A 41 -2.03 -7.77 9.82
N VAL A 42 -1.41 -8.93 9.98
CA VAL A 42 -0.01 -9.19 9.65
C VAL A 42 0.02 -10.28 8.58
N ALA A 43 0.59 -9.97 7.42
CA ALA A 43 0.63 -10.89 6.29
C ALA A 43 1.97 -10.79 5.54
N GLY A 44 2.27 -11.79 4.72
CA GLY A 44 3.51 -11.83 3.96
C GLY A 44 4.76 -11.91 4.84
N GLY A 45 5.88 -11.48 4.28
CA GLY A 45 7.20 -11.61 4.86
C GLY A 45 7.81 -13.01 4.68
N GLY A 46 9.13 -13.06 4.54
CA GLY A 46 9.88 -14.31 4.44
C GLY A 46 10.06 -14.99 5.80
N CYS A 47 10.00 -16.32 5.84
CA CYS A 47 10.44 -17.12 6.98
C CYS A 47 11.69 -17.91 6.55
N ASP A 48 12.76 -17.84 7.34
CA ASP A 48 14.07 -18.45 7.03
C ASP A 48 14.04 -19.99 7.08
N PHE A 49 12.97 -20.58 7.60
CA PHE A 49 12.86 -22.01 7.88
C PHE A 49 11.57 -22.62 7.33
N GLY A 50 11.44 -22.67 6.01
CA GLY A 50 10.56 -23.61 5.31
C GLY A 50 9.52 -23.00 4.40
N ASP A 51 9.04 -23.82 3.45
CA ASP A 51 7.91 -23.59 2.52
C ASP A 51 6.56 -23.45 3.26
N GLU A 52 6.51 -22.73 4.38
CA GLU A 52 5.24 -22.45 5.08
C GLU A 52 4.50 -21.28 4.41
N PRO A 53 3.23 -21.47 4.03
CA PRO A 53 2.58 -20.61 3.06
C PRO A 53 2.08 -19.34 3.73
N LEU A 54 2.87 -18.26 3.64
CA LEU A 54 2.46 -16.86 3.81
C LEU A 54 1.24 -16.68 4.68
N ALA A 55 1.39 -17.10 5.94
CA ALA A 55 0.28 -17.11 6.86
C ALA A 55 -0.28 -15.70 6.95
N VAL A 56 -1.58 -15.57 7.13
CA VAL A 56 -2.17 -14.31 7.53
C VAL A 56 -2.54 -14.47 8.98
N GLU A 57 -2.16 -13.50 9.80
CA GLU A 57 -2.45 -13.50 11.22
C GLU A 57 -3.17 -12.21 11.55
N ILE A 58 -4.27 -12.35 12.31
CA ILE A 58 -5.04 -11.21 12.77
C ILE A 58 -4.95 -11.16 14.28
N TYR A 59 -4.56 -10.00 14.79
CA TYR A 59 -4.74 -9.64 16.19
C TYR A 59 -6.03 -8.84 16.34
N ASP A 60 -6.98 -9.40 17.09
CA ASP A 60 -8.24 -8.74 17.41
C ASP A 60 -8.06 -7.83 18.63
N LEU A 61 -8.31 -6.51 18.46
CA LEU A 61 -8.14 -5.52 19.50
C LEU A 61 -9.19 -5.63 20.62
N LYS A 62 -10.36 -6.21 20.35
CA LYS A 62 -11.44 -6.44 21.34
C LYS A 62 -11.13 -7.64 22.21
N THR A 63 -10.82 -8.78 21.59
CA THR A 63 -10.55 -10.03 22.33
C THR A 63 -9.11 -10.15 22.82
N ARG A 64 -8.20 -9.33 22.26
CA ARG A 64 -6.76 -9.31 22.55
C ARG A 64 -6.10 -10.66 22.28
N ALA A 65 -6.51 -11.30 21.19
CA ALA A 65 -6.05 -12.62 20.81
C ALA A 65 -5.67 -12.66 19.33
N TRP A 66 -4.69 -13.52 19.03
CA TRP A 66 -4.33 -13.86 17.66
C TRP A 66 -5.25 -14.94 17.10
N ARG A 67 -5.50 -14.88 15.80
CA ARG A 67 -6.11 -15.96 15.03
C ARG A 67 -5.39 -16.16 13.70
N PHE A 68 -5.36 -17.42 13.26
CA PHE A 68 -4.91 -17.79 11.93
C PHE A 68 -5.98 -17.47 10.89
N CYS A 69 -5.51 -17.21 9.67
CA CYS A 69 -6.33 -16.81 8.54
C CYS A 69 -5.88 -17.53 7.26
N ASP A 70 -6.69 -17.40 6.23
CA ASP A 70 -6.40 -17.97 4.92
C ASP A 70 -5.09 -17.37 4.38
N SER A 71 -4.19 -18.22 3.89
CA SER A 71 -2.90 -17.81 3.33
C SER A 71 -3.07 -16.82 2.17
N MET A 72 -2.04 -16.00 1.95
CA MET A 72 -2.05 -15.08 0.81
C MET A 72 -2.21 -15.82 -0.54
N PRO A 73 -2.93 -15.21 -1.51
CA PRO A 73 -3.05 -15.74 -2.87
C PRO A 73 -1.69 -16.02 -3.53
N GLY A 74 -1.61 -17.11 -4.31
CA GLY A 74 -0.35 -17.67 -4.83
C GLY A 74 0.43 -16.79 -5.81
N ASN A 75 -0.21 -15.78 -6.41
CA ASN A 75 0.39 -14.78 -7.28
C ASN A 75 1.12 -13.67 -6.51
N ILE A 76 0.58 -13.21 -5.37
CA ILE A 76 1.30 -12.32 -4.46
C ILE A 76 2.40 -13.11 -3.73
N ARG A 77 2.25 -14.44 -3.65
CA ARG A 77 3.15 -15.30 -2.90
C ARG A 77 4.60 -15.29 -3.38
N ASP A 78 4.81 -15.05 -4.67
CA ASP A 78 6.14 -15.09 -5.26
C ASP A 78 6.95 -13.79 -4.96
N SER A 79 6.29 -12.76 -4.42
CA SER A 79 6.89 -11.48 -3.99
C SER A 79 6.39 -11.03 -2.61
N PRO A 80 6.61 -11.81 -1.52
CA PRO A 80 5.89 -11.61 -0.26
C PRO A 80 6.48 -10.53 0.65
N ALA A 81 7.65 -9.99 0.32
CA ALA A 81 8.30 -8.97 1.13
C ALA A 81 7.61 -7.61 0.92
N SER A 82 7.47 -6.83 2.00
CA SER A 82 6.79 -5.53 1.96
C SER A 82 7.41 -4.56 0.95
N SER A 83 8.68 -4.71 0.61
CA SER A 83 9.35 -3.94 -0.45
C SER A 83 8.68 -4.06 -1.83
N TRP A 84 8.08 -5.22 -2.13
CA TRP A 84 7.44 -5.54 -3.42
C TRP A 84 5.93 -5.33 -3.41
N LEU A 85 5.36 -5.02 -2.26
CA LEU A 85 3.94 -4.86 -2.05
C LEU A 85 3.62 -3.43 -1.68
N SER A 86 2.45 -2.95 -2.10
CA SER A 86 1.86 -1.72 -1.60
C SER A 86 0.51 -2.04 -0.99
N ILE A 87 0.20 -1.40 0.14
CA ILE A 87 -1.01 -1.71 0.92
C ILE A 87 -1.83 -0.46 1.19
N ALA A 88 -3.15 -0.63 1.19
CA ALA A 88 -4.10 0.39 1.60
C ALA A 88 -5.23 -0.24 2.40
N VAL A 89 -5.92 0.56 3.21
CA VAL A 89 -7.13 0.14 3.91
C VAL A 89 -8.29 0.97 3.40
N ALA A 90 -9.25 0.32 2.75
CA ALA A 90 -10.42 0.97 2.17
C ALA A 90 -11.66 0.11 2.39
N ALA A 91 -12.78 0.73 2.75
CA ALA A 91 -14.05 0.03 2.99
C ALA A 91 -13.92 -1.18 3.95
N GLU A 92 -13.19 -1.00 5.06
CA GLU A 92 -12.94 -2.04 6.08
C GLU A 92 -12.24 -3.30 5.53
N LYS A 93 -11.51 -3.18 4.43
CA LYS A 93 -10.71 -4.25 3.85
C LYS A 93 -9.26 -3.81 3.66
N LEU A 94 -8.35 -4.77 3.80
CA LEU A 94 -6.95 -4.60 3.42
C LEU A 94 -6.82 -4.84 1.92
N ILE A 95 -6.35 -3.83 1.19
CA ILE A 95 -5.99 -3.97 -0.23
C ILE A 95 -4.48 -4.15 -0.31
N VAL A 96 -4.04 -5.16 -1.08
CA VAL A 96 -2.63 -5.46 -1.33
C VAL A 96 -2.42 -5.44 -2.84
N ALA A 97 -1.47 -4.62 -3.30
CA ALA A 97 -1.05 -4.53 -4.69
C ALA A 97 0.39 -5.03 -4.84
N GLU A 98 0.65 -5.86 -5.83
CA GLU A 98 2.03 -6.16 -6.25
C GLU A 98 2.53 -5.00 -7.12
N LYS A 99 3.67 -4.43 -6.72
CA LYS A 99 4.10 -3.12 -7.22
C LYS A 99 4.54 -3.10 -8.68
N SER A 100 4.86 -4.24 -9.31
CA SER A 100 5.35 -4.26 -10.69
C SER A 100 4.25 -4.50 -11.73
N SER A 101 3.32 -5.40 -11.42
CA SER A 101 2.18 -5.78 -12.24
C SER A 101 0.95 -4.92 -11.99
N GLY A 102 0.82 -4.36 -10.78
CA GLY A 102 -0.38 -3.64 -10.35
C GLY A 102 -1.56 -4.57 -10.02
N GLN A 103 -1.32 -5.88 -9.94
CA GLN A 103 -2.35 -6.84 -9.57
C GLN A 103 -2.71 -6.67 -8.09
N MET A 104 -4.01 -6.55 -7.81
CA MET A 104 -4.52 -6.27 -6.48
C MET A 104 -5.36 -7.42 -5.93
N HIS A 105 -5.34 -7.57 -4.61
CA HIS A 105 -6.25 -8.44 -3.86
C HIS A 105 -6.81 -7.68 -2.67
N SER A 106 -8.01 -8.04 -2.25
CA SER A 106 -8.59 -7.53 -1.01
C SER A 106 -8.73 -8.64 0.00
N PHE A 107 -8.44 -8.34 1.26
CA PHE A 107 -8.61 -9.23 2.39
C PHE A 107 -9.63 -8.61 3.36
N ASP A 108 -10.66 -9.38 3.64
CA ASP A 108 -11.70 -9.04 4.59
C ASP A 108 -11.41 -9.77 5.91
N PRO A 109 -11.00 -9.05 6.97
CA PRO A 109 -10.67 -9.69 8.23
C PRO A 109 -11.90 -10.30 8.91
N GLU A 110 -13.08 -9.70 8.80
CA GLU A 110 -14.31 -10.19 9.44
C GLU A 110 -14.69 -11.57 8.92
N THR A 111 -14.63 -11.76 7.60
CA THR A 111 -14.96 -13.04 6.95
C THR A 111 -13.77 -13.99 6.83
N ASN A 112 -12.55 -13.53 7.14
CA ASN A 112 -11.30 -14.24 6.89
C ASN A 112 -11.20 -14.73 5.43
N SER A 113 -11.41 -13.83 4.47
CA SER A 113 -11.43 -14.22 3.06
C SER A 113 -10.68 -13.24 2.17
N TRP A 114 -10.05 -13.80 1.14
CA TRP A 114 -9.41 -13.05 0.06
C TRP A 114 -10.35 -12.97 -1.15
N CYS A 115 -10.35 -11.81 -1.81
CA CYS A 115 -11.01 -11.60 -3.10
C CYS A 115 -9.98 -11.09 -4.12
N GLY A 116 -10.17 -11.44 -5.39
CA GLY A 116 -9.27 -11.08 -6.50
C GLY A 116 -8.84 -12.30 -7.33
N PRO A 117 -7.85 -12.16 -8.22
CA PRO A 117 -7.12 -10.92 -8.51
C PRO A 117 -8.00 -9.85 -9.17
N PHE A 118 -7.68 -8.59 -8.91
CA PHE A 118 -8.23 -7.44 -9.61
C PHE A 118 -7.11 -6.80 -10.43
N ASP A 119 -7.37 -6.59 -11.72
CA ASP A 119 -6.46 -5.87 -12.59
C ASP A 119 -6.79 -4.39 -12.57
N LEU A 120 -5.81 -3.57 -12.22
CA LEU A 120 -5.97 -2.13 -12.21
C LEU A 120 -6.10 -1.60 -13.63
N ARG A 121 -7.28 -1.08 -13.99
CA ARG A 121 -7.53 -0.53 -15.32
C ARG A 121 -7.03 0.91 -15.43
N ILE A 122 -5.71 1.09 -15.50
CA ILE A 122 -5.10 2.40 -15.71
C ILE A 122 -4.88 2.74 -17.20
N GLY A 123 -5.96 2.99 -17.95
CA GLY A 123 -5.92 3.61 -19.29
C GLY A 123 -4.81 3.10 -20.25
N GLU A 124 -4.27 3.99 -21.10
CA GLU A 124 -3.26 3.67 -22.13
C GLU A 124 -1.80 3.61 -21.60
N ALA A 125 -1.58 3.57 -20.28
CA ALA A 125 -0.24 3.61 -19.70
C ALA A 125 0.50 2.26 -19.87
N LYS A 126 1.00 1.99 -21.08
CA LYS A 126 1.66 0.72 -21.45
C LYS A 126 3.05 0.49 -20.84
N SER A 127 3.58 1.44 -20.05
CA SER A 127 4.93 1.36 -19.48
C SER A 127 4.94 1.84 -18.03
N ILE A 128 4.14 1.18 -17.19
CA ILE A 128 4.22 1.39 -15.75
C ILE A 128 5.45 0.64 -15.22
N ILE A 129 6.20 1.33 -14.36
CA ILE A 129 7.42 0.86 -13.72
C ILE A 129 7.07 0.34 -12.32
N ASP A 130 6.29 1.12 -11.57
CA ASP A 130 5.99 0.86 -10.17
C ASP A 130 4.62 1.41 -9.78
N TYR A 131 3.89 0.67 -8.94
CA TYR A 131 2.61 1.06 -8.36
C TYR A 131 2.74 1.24 -6.85
N SER A 132 2.09 2.27 -6.31
CA SER A 132 1.87 2.39 -4.87
C SER A 132 0.44 2.84 -4.60
N ILE A 133 -0.18 2.23 -3.61
CA ILE A 133 -1.56 2.51 -3.23
C ILE A 133 -1.66 3.17 -1.87
N GLY A 134 -2.78 3.84 -1.62
CA GLY A 134 -3.16 4.42 -0.36
C GLY A 134 -4.67 4.64 -0.30
N CYS A 135 -5.16 5.28 0.76
CA CYS A 135 -6.59 5.55 0.92
C CYS A 135 -6.81 6.98 1.41
N SER A 136 -7.76 7.67 0.77
CA SER A 136 -8.22 9.00 1.17
C SER A 136 -9.74 9.02 1.11
N ASN A 137 -10.39 9.42 2.21
CA ASN A 137 -11.86 9.50 2.32
C ASN A 137 -12.57 8.20 1.88
N ASN A 138 -12.02 7.05 2.27
CA ASN A 138 -12.52 5.72 1.91
C ASN A 138 -12.41 5.35 0.42
N SER A 139 -11.79 6.21 -0.40
CA SER A 139 -11.46 5.93 -1.80
C SER A 139 -10.02 5.45 -1.92
N LEU A 140 -9.81 4.41 -2.72
CA LEU A 140 -8.47 3.97 -3.10
C LEU A 140 -7.77 5.08 -3.89
N ILE A 141 -6.55 5.39 -3.53
CA ILE A 141 -5.65 6.26 -4.29
C ILE A 141 -4.55 5.37 -4.85
N VAL A 142 -4.34 5.45 -6.16
CA VAL A 142 -3.25 4.74 -6.82
C VAL A 142 -2.30 5.78 -7.39
N VAL A 143 -1.03 5.64 -7.07
CA VAL A 143 0.06 6.43 -7.65
C VAL A 143 0.92 5.46 -8.44
N ALA A 144 1.22 5.79 -9.69
CA ALA A 144 2.11 4.97 -10.50
C ALA A 144 3.23 5.81 -11.09
N LEU A 145 4.43 5.23 -11.05
CA LEU A 145 5.57 5.68 -11.80
C LEU A 145 5.50 5.02 -13.18
N CYS A 146 5.47 5.82 -14.24
CA CYS A 146 5.40 5.32 -15.61
C CYS A 146 6.37 6.06 -16.52
N ARG A 147 6.68 5.46 -17.67
CA ARG A 147 7.58 6.02 -18.68
C ARG A 147 6.83 6.32 -19.97
N ILE A 148 6.63 7.60 -20.26
CA ILE A 148 5.93 8.06 -21.46
C ILE A 148 6.94 8.75 -22.38
N LYS A 149 7.13 8.20 -23.59
CA LYS A 149 8.11 8.71 -24.57
C LYS A 149 9.52 8.88 -23.96
N ASN A 150 9.99 7.87 -23.22
CA ASN A 150 11.27 7.85 -22.48
C ASN A 150 11.41 8.89 -21.36
N VAL A 151 10.31 9.47 -20.89
CA VAL A 151 10.35 10.40 -19.77
C VAL A 151 9.50 9.85 -18.62
N GLU A 152 10.10 9.78 -17.43
CA GLU A 152 9.44 9.33 -16.20
C GLU A 152 8.35 10.31 -15.78
N ARG A 153 7.26 9.76 -15.26
CA ARG A 153 6.05 10.45 -14.83
C ARG A 153 5.51 9.79 -13.59
N VAL A 154 5.04 10.60 -12.65
CA VAL A 154 4.24 10.12 -11.53
C VAL A 154 2.82 10.62 -11.75
N LYS A 155 1.89 9.69 -11.87
CA LYS A 155 0.46 9.99 -12.08
C LYS A 155 -0.35 9.43 -10.92
N ILE A 156 -1.49 10.05 -10.67
CA ILE A 156 -2.35 9.75 -9.54
C ILE A 156 -3.76 9.47 -10.07
N TRP A 157 -4.32 8.36 -9.61
CA TRP A 157 -5.68 7.93 -9.89
C TRP A 157 -6.49 7.74 -8.62
N ARG A 158 -7.79 7.88 -8.74
CA ARG A 158 -8.77 7.63 -7.70
C ARG A 158 -9.67 6.47 -8.10
N GLY A 159 -9.88 5.53 -7.19
CA GLY A 159 -10.86 4.47 -7.35
C GLY A 159 -12.29 5.01 -7.39
N VAL A 160 -13.07 4.56 -8.38
CA VAL A 160 -14.48 4.91 -8.59
C VAL A 160 -15.31 3.63 -8.57
N GLY A 161 -16.36 3.60 -7.74
CA GLY A 161 -17.25 2.45 -7.61
C GLY A 161 -16.60 1.21 -6.98
N ASP A 162 -17.20 0.05 -7.20
CA ASP A 162 -16.85 -1.22 -6.55
C ASP A 162 -15.93 -2.11 -7.39
N GLU A 163 -15.67 -1.78 -8.66
CA GLU A 163 -14.96 -2.65 -9.62
C GLU A 163 -13.47 -2.34 -9.79
N PHE A 164 -12.83 -1.67 -8.82
CA PHE A 164 -11.43 -1.19 -8.92
C PHE A 164 -11.15 -0.36 -10.20
N GLU A 165 -12.18 0.27 -10.77
CA GLU A 165 -12.02 1.25 -11.83
C GLU A 165 -11.38 2.51 -11.27
N CYS A 166 -10.48 3.11 -12.03
CA CYS A 166 -9.69 4.24 -11.57
C CYS A 166 -9.75 5.39 -12.58
N GLU A 167 -10.06 6.59 -12.10
CA GLU A 167 -10.01 7.81 -12.89
C GLU A 167 -8.71 8.57 -12.63
N GLU A 168 -8.08 9.13 -13.67
CA GLU A 168 -6.88 9.96 -13.50
C GLU A 168 -7.29 11.30 -12.90
N ILE A 169 -6.67 11.66 -11.77
CA ILE A 169 -6.97 12.91 -11.06
C ILE A 169 -5.79 13.90 -11.06
N GLY A 170 -4.60 13.48 -11.49
CA GLY A 170 -3.46 14.38 -11.62
C GLY A 170 -2.17 13.73 -12.08
N GLU A 171 -1.24 14.58 -12.51
CA GLU A 171 0.13 14.23 -12.88
C GLU A 171 1.08 15.16 -12.12
N MET A 172 2.12 14.58 -11.51
CA MET A 172 3.15 15.32 -10.81
C MET A 172 3.99 16.13 -11.81
N PRO A 173 4.24 17.42 -11.57
CA PRO A 173 5.13 18.21 -12.43
C PRO A 173 6.54 17.62 -12.47
N LEU A 174 7.20 17.71 -13.63
CA LEU A 174 8.49 17.05 -13.89
C LEU A 174 9.62 17.52 -12.97
N GLU A 175 9.57 18.77 -12.51
CA GLU A 175 10.51 19.31 -11.53
C GLU A 175 10.48 18.58 -10.19
N TYR A 176 9.32 18.02 -9.80
CA TYR A 176 9.19 17.21 -8.59
C TYR A 176 9.51 15.74 -8.86
N VAL A 177 9.17 15.22 -10.04
CA VAL A 177 9.59 13.87 -10.45
C VAL A 177 11.12 13.76 -10.47
N ALA A 178 11.81 14.83 -10.90
CA ALA A 178 13.27 14.87 -10.90
C ALA A 178 13.88 14.75 -9.48
N LYS A 179 13.19 15.26 -8.45
CA LYS A 179 13.62 15.17 -7.05
C LYS A 179 13.45 13.77 -6.45
N LEU A 180 12.68 12.90 -7.09
CA LEU A 180 12.50 11.50 -6.65
C LEU A 180 13.56 10.56 -7.24
N LYS A 181 14.53 11.09 -8.00
CA LYS A 181 15.62 10.32 -8.61
C LYS A 181 16.83 10.32 -7.70
N SER A 182 17.53 9.19 -7.65
CA SER A 182 18.86 9.15 -7.02
C SER A 182 19.89 9.81 -7.93
N ASP A 183 20.67 10.74 -7.39
CA ASP A 183 21.81 11.37 -8.09
C ASP A 183 22.82 10.35 -8.63
N SER A 184 22.91 9.18 -7.98
CA SER A 184 23.86 8.13 -8.33
C SER A 184 23.43 7.25 -9.50
N LEU A 185 22.13 7.05 -9.69
CA LEU A 185 21.57 6.12 -10.68
C LEU A 185 20.87 6.85 -11.84
N GLY A 186 20.48 8.12 -11.66
CA GLY A 186 19.83 8.95 -12.69
C GLY A 186 18.40 8.56 -13.05
N GLU A 187 17.92 7.42 -12.55
CA GLU A 187 16.58 6.87 -12.78
C GLU A 187 15.82 6.72 -11.46
N CYS A 188 14.51 6.91 -11.53
CA CYS A 188 13.59 6.52 -10.46
C CYS A 188 13.04 5.14 -10.83
N ASN A 189 13.29 4.13 -9.98
CA ASN A 189 12.86 2.75 -10.25
C ASN A 189 11.79 2.25 -9.28
N SER A 190 11.57 2.96 -8.17
CA SER A 190 10.47 2.69 -7.25
C SER A 190 10.04 3.97 -6.54
N ILE A 191 8.74 4.03 -6.27
CA ILE A 191 8.09 5.05 -5.46
C ILE A 191 7.32 4.38 -4.32
N ASN A 192 7.21 5.09 -3.22
CA ASN A 192 6.37 4.73 -2.10
C ASN A 192 5.42 5.89 -1.79
N VAL A 193 4.27 5.53 -1.23
CA VAL A 193 3.21 6.49 -0.90
C VAL A 193 2.78 6.34 0.55
N ARG A 194 2.54 7.48 1.19
CA ARG A 194 1.73 7.58 2.40
C ARG A 194 0.61 8.58 2.16
N VAL A 195 -0.61 8.22 2.55
CA VAL A 195 -1.76 9.11 2.43
C VAL A 195 -2.20 9.52 3.82
N GLY A 196 -2.32 10.82 4.05
CA GLY A 196 -2.79 11.41 5.30
C GLY A 196 -3.86 12.45 5.01
N GLY A 197 -5.11 12.15 5.37
CA GLY A 197 -6.24 13.00 5.00
C GLY A 197 -6.36 13.12 3.49
N ASN A 198 -6.29 14.35 2.97
CA ASN A 198 -6.32 14.66 1.54
C ASN A 198 -4.93 14.86 0.92
N ILE A 199 -3.84 14.53 1.61
CA ILE A 199 -2.47 14.71 1.11
C ILE A 199 -1.85 13.35 0.81
N VAL A 200 -1.27 13.22 -0.38
CA VAL A 200 -0.49 12.08 -0.84
C VAL A 200 0.98 12.44 -0.78
N TYR A 201 1.73 11.82 0.13
CA TYR A 201 3.17 11.96 0.23
C TYR A 201 3.84 10.90 -0.62
N VAL A 202 4.57 11.33 -1.64
CA VAL A 202 5.33 10.48 -2.55
C VAL A 202 6.81 10.62 -2.25
N TYR A 203 7.51 9.50 -2.13
CA TYR A 203 8.94 9.45 -1.85
C TYR A 203 9.55 8.24 -2.52
N SER A 204 10.88 8.19 -2.62
CA SER A 204 11.61 7.01 -3.06
C SER A 204 12.42 6.46 -1.89
N ASP A 205 12.55 5.15 -1.79
CA ASP A 205 13.44 4.46 -0.86
C ASP A 205 14.85 4.24 -1.44
N MET A 206 15.11 4.82 -2.62
CA MET A 206 16.42 4.80 -3.24
C MET A 206 17.45 5.54 -2.38
N TRP A 207 18.69 5.03 -2.42
CA TRP A 207 19.79 5.57 -1.66
C TRP A 207 20.05 7.05 -2.02
N ASN A 208 20.25 7.88 -0.99
CA ASN A 208 20.48 9.32 -1.07
C ASN A 208 19.33 10.15 -1.70
N VAL A 209 18.09 9.67 -1.65
CA VAL A 209 16.90 10.52 -1.93
C VAL A 209 16.28 10.91 -0.59
N GLU A 210 16.28 12.21 -0.27
CA GLU A 210 15.75 12.73 1.00
C GLU A 210 14.43 13.48 0.81
N GLU A 211 14.06 13.75 -0.44
CA GLU A 211 12.89 14.51 -0.80
C GLU A 211 11.59 13.73 -0.65
N VAL A 212 10.60 14.39 -0.07
CA VAL A 212 9.20 13.95 -0.04
C VAL A 212 8.37 15.00 -0.77
N VAL A 213 7.60 14.56 -1.76
CA VAL A 213 6.68 15.42 -2.51
C VAL A 213 5.28 15.23 -1.96
N ALA A 214 4.67 16.31 -1.49
CA ALA A 214 3.28 16.30 -1.03
C ALA A 214 2.35 16.76 -2.15
N CYS A 215 1.39 15.92 -2.52
CA CYS A 215 0.35 16.20 -3.50
C CYS A 215 -1.00 16.38 -2.79
N GLU A 216 -1.63 17.54 -2.93
CA GLU A 216 -2.95 17.79 -2.37
C GLU A 216 -4.06 17.27 -3.31
N LEU A 217 -4.99 16.51 -2.75
CA LEU A 217 -6.18 16.03 -3.44
C LEU A 217 -7.31 17.04 -3.28
N TRP A 218 -7.60 17.82 -4.32
CA TRP A 218 -8.76 18.69 -4.34
C TRP A 218 -10.01 17.89 -4.76
N ALA A 219 -11.14 18.09 -4.07
CA ALA A 219 -12.42 17.58 -4.56
C ALA A 219 -12.85 18.46 -5.73
N ALA A 220 -13.11 17.90 -6.91
CA ALA A 220 -13.62 18.66 -8.05
C ALA A 220 -14.81 19.51 -7.56
N VAL A 221 -14.62 20.82 -7.51
CA VAL A 221 -15.71 21.75 -7.22
C VAL A 221 -16.62 21.59 -8.41
N GLY A 222 -17.77 20.93 -8.20
CA GLY A 222 -18.82 20.87 -9.19
C GLY A 222 -19.03 22.29 -9.67
N VAL A 223 -18.72 22.55 -10.94
CA VAL A 223 -19.04 23.81 -11.60
C VAL A 223 -20.57 23.81 -11.67
N GLY A 224 -21.19 24.31 -10.60
CA GLY A 224 -22.59 24.66 -10.59
C GLY A 224 -22.74 25.76 -11.62
N GLY A 225 -23.22 25.39 -12.80
CA GLY A 225 -23.62 26.30 -13.84
C GLY A 225 -24.72 27.21 -13.30
N GLY A 226 -24.32 28.38 -12.81
CA GLY A 226 -25.21 29.52 -12.64
C GLY A 226 -25.26 30.28 -13.95
N ALA A 227 -26.34 30.08 -14.70
CA ALA A 227 -26.95 31.08 -15.58
C ALA A 227 -28.44 30.75 -15.69
#